data_AF-A0A3P8RP01-F1
#
_entry.id   AF-A0A3P8RP01-F1
#
_cell.length_a   1.000
_cell.length_b   1.000
_cell.length_c   1.000
_cell.angle_alpha   90.00
_cell.angle_beta   90.00
_cell.angle_gamma   90.00
#
_symmetry.space_group_name_H-M   'P 1'
#
loop_
_entity.id
_entity.type
_entity.pdbx_description
1 polymer ?
#
loop_
_entity_poly.entity_id
_entity_poly.type
_entity_poly.pdbx_seq_one_letter_code
_entity_poly.pdbx_strand_id
1 'polypeptide(L)'
;MMHRNCLTAAFFSFVHASDQTSKLLNLQRKLNTTESHQDEVNTDVLNRLNVGEKQLEDLKIDNTEALNRLRVGQKQLEDLKTKNTDVLNRLRVGEKQLEDLKTENTDVLIRLRVGEKQLEDLKTENTGREAELTAVVLRLNVTEQQVDQLRTQNSVRAAELVSVSDRLTAAERNTEELQVRLRADEAEANEDDLKVAFSAGLTDSGSVGPFDEERTLIFSKTMTNIGQAYNQTAGVFMAPVRGVYFFSFTAADYLKGYMGLYLYWNDQPIMFNWS
;
A
#
# COMPACT_ATOMS: atom_id res chain seq x y z
N MET A 1 154.40 3.76 -117.87
CA MET A 1 154.53 4.28 -116.50
C MET A 1 153.44 3.71 -115.62
N MET A 2 153.75 2.59 -114.95
CA MET A 2 153.43 2.41 -113.52
C MET A 2 151.92 2.41 -113.16
N HIS A 3 151.18 1.31 -113.29
CA HIS A 3 151.40 0.05 -112.54
C HIS A 3 151.50 0.22 -111.00
N ARG A 4 151.26 1.41 -110.43
CA ARG A 4 151.21 1.67 -108.98
C ARG A 4 149.87 2.26 -108.47
N ASN A 5 149.05 2.88 -109.34
CA ASN A 5 147.73 3.41 -108.96
C ASN A 5 146.55 2.43 -109.18
N CYS A 6 146.77 1.37 -109.98
CA CYS A 6 145.74 0.37 -110.31
C CYS A 6 145.37 -0.51 -109.11
N LEU A 7 146.31 -0.74 -108.17
CA LEU A 7 145.97 -1.36 -106.89
C LEU A 7 145.19 -0.40 -105.98
N THR A 8 145.55 0.89 -105.92
CA THR A 8 144.93 1.88 -105.02
C THR A 8 143.49 2.25 -105.41
N ALA A 9 143.18 2.37 -106.71
CA ALA A 9 141.83 2.70 -107.21
C ALA A 9 140.86 1.51 -107.16
N ALA A 10 141.34 0.29 -107.40
CA ALA A 10 140.57 -0.94 -107.20
C ALA A 10 140.32 -1.21 -105.70
N PHE A 11 141.30 -0.91 -104.84
CA PHE A 11 141.13 -0.96 -103.38
C PHE A 11 140.08 0.05 -102.91
N PHE A 12 140.13 1.30 -103.40
CA PHE A 12 139.13 2.33 -103.03
C PHE A 12 137.71 2.01 -103.53
N SER A 13 137.54 1.48 -104.74
CA SER A 13 136.20 1.09 -105.25
C SER A 13 135.66 -0.16 -104.57
N PHE A 14 136.51 -1.14 -104.25
CA PHE A 14 136.12 -2.32 -103.46
C PHE A 14 135.78 -1.94 -102.02
N VAL A 15 136.57 -1.05 -101.40
CA VAL A 15 136.29 -0.49 -100.06
C VAL A 15 135.00 0.33 -100.09
N HIS A 16 134.71 1.10 -101.14
CA HIS A 16 133.47 1.89 -101.25
C HIS A 16 132.23 1.02 -101.54
N ALA A 17 132.34 0.01 -102.41
CA ALA A 17 131.27 -0.96 -102.64
C ALA A 17 131.01 -1.81 -101.39
N SER A 18 132.08 -2.23 -100.68
CA SER A 18 132.00 -2.91 -99.38
C SER A 18 131.35 -2.03 -98.31
N ASP A 19 131.65 -0.73 -98.29
CA ASP A 19 131.01 0.28 -97.42
C ASP A 19 129.52 0.46 -97.76
N GLN A 20 129.16 0.51 -99.05
CA GLN A 20 127.75 0.57 -99.47
C GLN A 20 126.97 -0.71 -99.17
N THR A 21 127.55 -1.90 -99.39
CA THR A 21 126.92 -3.17 -98.97
C THR A 21 126.80 -3.28 -97.46
N SER A 22 127.75 -2.75 -96.71
CA SER A 22 127.68 -2.68 -95.24
C SER A 22 126.56 -1.74 -94.78
N LYS A 23 126.35 -0.59 -95.46
CA LYS A 23 125.22 0.32 -95.24
C LYS A 23 123.87 -0.32 -95.59
N LEU A 24 123.78 -1.04 -96.72
CA LEU A 24 122.57 -1.74 -97.14
C LEU A 24 122.20 -2.87 -96.17
N LEU A 25 123.17 -3.67 -95.73
CA LEU A 25 122.96 -4.73 -94.75
C LEU A 25 122.54 -4.17 -93.37
N ASN A 26 123.08 -3.00 -93.00
CA ASN A 26 122.70 -2.28 -91.78
C ASN A 26 121.27 -1.71 -91.89
N LEU A 27 120.88 -1.16 -93.05
CA LEU A 27 119.51 -0.73 -93.34
C LEU A 27 118.52 -1.90 -93.32
N GLN A 28 118.85 -3.03 -93.93
CA GLN A 28 118.01 -4.24 -93.89
C GLN A 28 117.84 -4.76 -92.46
N ARG A 29 118.92 -4.76 -91.66
CA ARG A 29 118.83 -5.14 -90.24
C ARG A 29 117.93 -4.17 -89.47
N LYS A 30 118.08 -2.86 -89.68
CA LYS A 30 117.21 -1.85 -89.07
C LYS A 30 115.75 -2.03 -89.49
N LEU A 31 115.49 -2.27 -90.77
CA LEU A 31 114.15 -2.54 -91.29
C LEU A 31 113.54 -3.78 -90.60
N ASN A 32 114.25 -4.91 -90.62
CA ASN A 32 113.80 -6.14 -89.98
C ASN A 32 113.56 -5.97 -88.46
N THR A 33 114.40 -5.20 -87.76
CA THR A 33 114.18 -4.89 -86.33
C THR A 33 112.98 -3.97 -86.10
N THR A 34 112.70 -3.05 -87.03
CA THR A 34 111.57 -2.12 -86.94
C THR A 34 110.26 -2.84 -87.23
N GLU A 35 110.23 -3.74 -88.23
CA GLU A 35 109.09 -4.62 -88.52
C GLU A 35 108.81 -5.55 -87.34
N SER A 36 109.83 -6.19 -86.77
CA SER A 36 109.67 -7.03 -85.58
C SER A 36 109.15 -6.26 -84.38
N HIS A 37 109.61 -5.03 -84.17
CA HIS A 37 109.12 -4.19 -83.08
C HIS A 37 107.69 -3.70 -83.34
N GLN A 38 107.35 -3.41 -84.60
CA GLN A 38 105.98 -3.07 -84.99
C GLN A 38 105.02 -4.24 -84.77
N ASP A 39 105.42 -5.49 -85.05
CA ASP A 39 104.63 -6.69 -84.79
C ASP A 39 104.44 -6.95 -83.30
N GLU A 40 105.48 -6.72 -82.48
CA GLU A 40 105.41 -6.80 -81.02
C GLU A 40 104.44 -5.75 -80.46
N VAL A 41 104.57 -4.50 -80.90
CA VAL A 41 103.68 -3.40 -80.51
C VAL A 41 102.24 -3.67 -80.97
N ASN A 42 102.04 -4.13 -82.21
CA ASN A 42 100.71 -4.48 -82.71
C ASN A 42 100.08 -5.60 -81.87
N THR A 43 100.87 -6.61 -81.49
CA THR A 43 100.41 -7.72 -80.65
C THR A 43 100.04 -7.25 -79.24
N ASP A 44 100.84 -6.37 -78.62
CA ASP A 44 100.51 -5.76 -77.32
C ASP A 44 99.22 -4.93 -77.39
N VAL A 45 99.09 -4.08 -78.42
CA VAL A 45 97.89 -3.26 -78.63
C VAL A 45 96.66 -4.14 -78.83
N LEU A 46 96.75 -5.20 -79.64
CA LEU A 46 95.64 -6.12 -79.87
C LEU A 46 95.23 -6.85 -78.57
N ASN A 47 96.20 -7.30 -77.79
CA ASN A 47 95.94 -7.95 -76.51
C ASN A 47 95.26 -7.00 -75.53
N ARG A 48 95.71 -5.74 -75.44
CA ARG A 48 95.10 -4.72 -74.58
C ARG A 48 93.69 -4.35 -75.03
N LEU A 49 93.45 -4.28 -76.34
CA LEU A 49 92.12 -4.07 -76.91
C LEU A 49 91.19 -5.23 -76.55
N ASN A 50 91.62 -6.48 -76.74
CA ASN A 50 90.84 -7.67 -76.39
C ASN A 50 90.51 -7.72 -74.88
N VAL A 51 91.47 -7.37 -74.02
CA VAL A 51 91.23 -7.27 -72.56
C VAL A 51 90.22 -6.16 -72.25
N GLY A 52 90.34 -4.99 -72.89
CA GLY A 52 89.40 -3.88 -72.74
C GLY A 52 87.99 -4.23 -73.22
N GLU A 53 87.85 -4.93 -74.34
CA GLU A 53 86.56 -5.41 -74.85
C GLU A 53 85.91 -6.39 -73.87
N LYS A 54 86.67 -7.34 -73.33
CA LYS A 54 86.16 -8.29 -72.33
C LYS A 54 85.69 -7.59 -71.06
N GLN A 55 86.47 -6.63 -70.55
CA GLN A 55 86.08 -5.83 -69.38
C GLN A 55 84.81 -5.02 -69.63
N LEU A 56 84.65 -4.48 -70.84
CA LEU A 56 83.44 -3.74 -71.22
C LEU A 56 82.21 -4.67 -71.28
N GLU A 57 82.38 -5.90 -71.77
CA GLU A 57 81.33 -6.90 -71.81
C GLU A 57 80.91 -7.34 -70.40
N ASP A 58 81.87 -7.62 -69.51
CA ASP A 58 81.63 -7.93 -68.09
C ASP A 58 80.89 -6.76 -67.41
N LEU A 59 81.34 -5.52 -67.60
CA LEU A 59 80.67 -4.32 -67.08
C LEU A 59 79.22 -4.18 -67.60
N LYS A 60 78.96 -4.55 -68.86
CA LYS A 60 77.63 -4.50 -69.45
C LYS A 60 76.71 -5.55 -68.81
N ILE A 61 77.23 -6.73 -68.52
CA ILE A 61 76.51 -7.81 -67.81
C ILE A 61 76.17 -7.34 -66.39
N ASP A 62 77.17 -6.85 -65.64
CA ASP A 62 76.99 -6.36 -64.27
C ASP A 62 75.96 -5.22 -64.20
N ASN A 63 76.03 -4.27 -65.13
CA ASN A 63 75.07 -3.16 -65.20
C ASN A 63 73.65 -3.65 -65.52
N THR A 64 73.53 -4.65 -66.39
CA THR A 64 72.23 -5.29 -66.69
C THR A 64 71.66 -5.97 -65.45
N GLU A 65 72.50 -6.67 -64.68
CA GLU A 65 72.09 -7.29 -63.41
C GLU A 65 71.67 -6.23 -62.38
N ALA A 66 72.45 -5.16 -62.22
CA ALA A 66 72.14 -4.06 -61.32
C ALA A 66 70.79 -3.39 -61.66
N LEU A 67 70.52 -3.14 -62.94
CA LEU A 67 69.25 -2.60 -63.41
C LEU A 67 68.07 -3.55 -63.12
N ASN A 68 68.26 -4.86 -63.30
CA ASN A 68 67.24 -5.85 -62.97
C ASN A 68 66.95 -5.88 -61.46
N ARG A 69 67.99 -5.80 -60.61
CA ARG A 69 67.83 -5.73 -59.15
C ARG A 69 67.08 -4.47 -58.72
N LEU A 70 67.40 -3.32 -59.31
CA LEU A 70 66.67 -2.06 -59.08
C LEU A 70 65.20 -2.17 -59.49
N ARG A 71 64.91 -2.77 -60.65
CA ARG A 71 63.54 -2.99 -61.12
C ARG A 71 62.72 -3.87 -60.17
N VAL A 72 63.33 -4.95 -59.65
CA VAL A 72 62.69 -5.82 -58.66
C VAL A 72 62.44 -5.05 -57.35
N GLY A 73 63.42 -4.29 -56.88
CA GLY A 73 63.29 -3.44 -55.69
C GLY A 73 62.17 -2.40 -55.83
N GLN A 74 62.05 -1.77 -57.00
CA GLN A 74 60.96 -0.82 -57.28
C GLN A 74 59.59 -1.50 -57.23
N LYS A 75 59.44 -2.71 -57.80
CA LYS A 75 58.19 -3.46 -57.73
C LYS A 75 57.82 -3.82 -56.28
N GLN A 76 58.80 -4.28 -55.49
CA GLN A 76 58.59 -4.59 -54.07
C GLN A 76 58.16 -3.35 -53.27
N LEU A 77 58.71 -2.17 -53.59
CA LEU A 77 58.33 -0.92 -52.94
C LEU A 77 56.87 -0.53 -53.24
N GLU A 78 56.41 -0.69 -54.48
CA GLU A 78 55.01 -0.43 -54.83
C GLU A 78 54.04 -1.43 -54.18
N ASP A 79 54.43 -2.72 -54.10
CA ASP A 79 53.66 -3.74 -53.38
C ASP A 79 53.57 -3.40 -51.88
N LEU A 80 54.67 -2.96 -51.27
CA LEU A 80 54.70 -2.51 -49.87
C LEU A 80 53.85 -1.26 -49.65
N LYS A 81 53.88 -0.30 -50.56
CA LYS A 81 53.07 0.91 -50.50
C LYS A 81 51.58 0.56 -50.54
N THR A 82 51.18 -0.33 -51.43
CA THR A 82 49.79 -0.80 -51.54
C THR A 82 49.34 -1.52 -50.26
N LYS A 83 50.18 -2.41 -49.72
CA LYS A 83 49.92 -3.09 -48.44
C LYS A 83 49.80 -2.11 -47.27
N ASN A 84 50.66 -1.10 -47.21
CA ASN A 84 50.58 -0.07 -46.17
C ASN A 84 49.28 0.74 -46.28
N THR A 85 48.83 1.08 -47.49
CA THR A 85 47.53 1.73 -47.68
C THR A 85 46.38 0.85 -47.21
N ASP A 86 46.39 -0.46 -47.49
CA ASP A 86 45.39 -1.40 -46.98
C ASP A 86 45.37 -1.45 -45.44
N VAL A 87 46.55 -1.58 -44.82
CA VAL A 87 46.68 -1.60 -43.36
C VAL A 87 46.16 -0.30 -42.73
N LEU A 88 46.48 0.86 -43.30
CA LEU A 88 45.97 2.15 -42.82
C LEU A 88 44.45 2.25 -42.93
N ASN A 89 43.86 1.75 -44.01
CA ASN A 89 42.40 1.73 -44.16
C ASN A 89 41.74 0.82 -43.11
N ARG A 90 42.33 -0.36 -42.86
CA ARG A 90 41.83 -1.29 -41.83
C ARG A 90 41.94 -0.70 -40.42
N LEU A 91 43.04 -0.01 -40.12
CA LEU A 91 43.22 0.72 -38.86
C LEU A 91 42.14 1.78 -38.68
N ARG A 92 41.89 2.61 -39.71
CA ARG A 92 40.86 3.65 -39.67
C ARG A 92 39.45 3.09 -39.45
N VAL A 93 39.13 1.95 -40.07
CA VAL A 93 37.86 1.26 -39.84
C VAL A 93 37.77 0.75 -38.40
N GLY A 94 38.84 0.15 -37.88
CA GLY A 94 38.90 -0.31 -36.49
C GLY A 94 38.77 0.83 -35.47
N GLU A 95 39.39 1.97 -35.72
CA GLU A 95 39.25 3.18 -34.90
C GLU A 95 37.81 3.67 -34.86
N LYS A 96 37.12 3.69 -36.01
CA LYS A 96 35.70 4.07 -36.07
C LYS A 96 34.82 3.10 -35.28
N GLN A 97 35.03 1.78 -35.47
CA GLN A 97 34.29 0.76 -34.73
C GLN A 97 34.49 0.88 -33.21
N LEU A 98 35.70 1.23 -32.78
CA LEU A 98 36.01 1.45 -31.37
C LEU A 98 35.24 2.65 -30.80
N GLU A 99 35.15 3.74 -31.56
CA GLU A 99 34.37 4.91 -31.14
C GLU A 99 32.86 4.59 -31.10
N ASP A 100 32.33 3.88 -32.11
CA ASP A 100 30.93 3.43 -32.12
C ASP A 100 30.64 2.56 -30.88
N LEU A 101 31.48 1.57 -30.58
CA LEU A 101 31.36 0.72 -29.37
C LEU A 101 31.45 1.52 -28.07
N LYS A 102 32.28 2.55 -28.03
CA LYS A 102 32.40 3.43 -26.86
C LYS A 102 31.10 4.21 -26.64
N THR A 103 30.50 4.74 -27.70
CA THR A 103 29.20 5.43 -27.61
C THR A 103 28.08 4.48 -27.17
N GLU A 104 28.02 3.27 -27.71
CA GLU A 104 27.04 2.25 -27.30
C GLU A 104 27.22 1.87 -25.83
N ASN A 105 28.46 1.66 -25.37
CA ASN A 105 28.74 1.40 -23.95
C ASN A 105 28.29 2.55 -23.05
N THR A 106 28.46 3.81 -23.47
CA THR A 106 27.96 4.94 -22.68
C THR A 106 26.43 4.97 -22.60
N ASP A 107 25.72 4.63 -23.68
CA ASP A 107 24.24 4.53 -23.68
C ASP A 107 23.76 3.40 -22.75
N VAL A 108 24.40 2.23 -22.82
CA VAL A 108 24.10 1.10 -21.93
C VAL A 108 24.30 1.46 -20.46
N LEU A 109 25.38 2.17 -20.12
CA LEU A 109 25.62 2.63 -18.74
C LEU A 109 24.55 3.61 -18.25
N ILE A 110 24.06 4.50 -19.11
CA ILE A 110 22.95 5.41 -18.78
C ILE A 110 21.67 4.62 -18.53
N ARG A 111 21.34 3.66 -19.41
CA ARG A 111 20.15 2.80 -19.26
C ARG A 111 20.20 1.95 -17.99
N LEU A 112 21.36 1.41 -17.65
CA LEU A 112 21.58 0.68 -16.40
C LEU A 112 21.33 1.57 -15.18
N ARG A 113 21.92 2.78 -15.15
CA ARG A 113 21.71 3.73 -14.04
C ARG A 113 20.25 4.12 -13.88
N VAL A 114 19.52 4.31 -14.99
CA VAL A 114 18.08 4.58 -14.95
C VAL A 114 17.31 3.39 -14.38
N GLY A 115 17.64 2.17 -14.81
CA GLY A 115 17.04 0.94 -14.29
C GLY A 115 17.31 0.74 -12.80
N GLU A 116 18.54 1.01 -12.33
CA GLU A 116 18.89 0.98 -10.90
C GLU A 116 18.05 1.96 -10.08
N LYS A 117 17.85 3.19 -10.59
CA LYS A 117 17.00 4.18 -9.93
C LYS A 117 15.55 3.73 -9.86
N GLN A 118 15.00 3.20 -10.94
CA GLN A 118 13.63 2.67 -10.97
C GLN A 118 13.42 1.52 -9.97
N LEU A 119 14.44 0.66 -9.82
CA LEU A 119 14.39 -0.44 -8.86
C LEU A 119 14.38 0.08 -7.41
N GLU A 120 15.17 1.11 -7.11
CA GLU A 120 15.17 1.74 -5.78
C GLU A 120 13.83 2.45 -5.50
N ASP A 121 13.28 3.17 -6.47
CA ASP A 121 11.96 3.80 -6.36
C ASP A 121 10.87 2.75 -6.05
N LEU A 122 10.84 1.63 -6.80
CA LEU A 122 9.90 0.52 -6.56
C LEU A 122 10.09 -0.12 -5.17
N LYS A 123 11.33 -0.26 -4.71
CA LYS A 123 11.63 -0.79 -3.38
C LYS A 123 11.08 0.13 -2.29
N THR A 124 11.28 1.44 -2.41
CA THR A 124 10.74 2.40 -1.45
C THR A 124 9.21 2.38 -1.44
N GLU A 125 8.57 2.29 -2.61
CA GLU A 125 7.11 2.18 -2.73
C GLU A 125 6.59 0.90 -2.06
N ASN A 126 7.26 -0.23 -2.26
CA ASN A 126 6.90 -1.49 -1.61
C ASN A 126 7.04 -1.42 -0.08
N THR A 127 8.10 -0.82 0.45
CA THR A 127 8.22 -0.62 1.90
C THR A 127 7.12 0.29 2.45
N GLY A 128 6.69 1.29 1.68
CA GLY A 128 5.54 2.14 2.02
C GLY A 128 4.24 1.34 2.08
N ARG A 129 3.97 0.52 1.07
CA ARG A 129 2.79 -0.37 1.02
C ARG A 129 2.76 -1.38 2.18
N GLU A 130 3.91 -1.94 2.55
CA GLU A 130 4.00 -2.86 3.70
C GLU A 130 3.64 -2.17 5.03
N ALA A 131 4.07 -0.91 5.20
CA ALA A 131 3.70 -0.10 6.36
C ALA A 131 2.20 0.22 6.38
N GLU A 132 1.61 0.56 5.23
CA GLU A 132 0.16 0.79 5.10
C GLU A 132 -0.64 -0.47 5.40
N LEU A 133 -0.23 -1.62 4.88
CA LEU A 133 -0.87 -2.90 5.15
C LEU A 133 -0.84 -3.24 6.64
N THR A 134 0.31 -3.02 7.29
CA THR A 134 0.45 -3.20 8.74
C THR A 134 -0.51 -2.30 9.52
N ALA A 135 -0.64 -1.03 9.12
CA ALA A 135 -1.58 -0.10 9.74
C ALA A 135 -3.06 -0.53 9.54
N VAL A 136 -3.41 -1.04 8.36
CA VAL A 136 -4.76 -1.56 8.09
C VAL A 136 -5.06 -2.80 8.94
N VAL A 137 -4.12 -3.73 9.07
CA VAL A 137 -4.28 -4.92 9.92
C VAL A 137 -4.49 -4.52 11.38
N LEU A 138 -3.73 -3.55 11.90
CA LEU A 138 -3.93 -3.04 13.26
C LEU A 138 -5.33 -2.43 13.45
N ARG A 139 -5.79 -1.63 12.48
CA ARG A 139 -7.14 -1.06 12.51
C ARG A 139 -8.22 -2.14 12.46
N LEU A 140 -8.03 -3.17 11.64
CA LEU A 140 -8.97 -4.28 11.52
C LEU A 140 -9.12 -5.02 12.85
N ASN A 141 -8.00 -5.36 13.50
CA ASN A 141 -8.01 -6.00 14.82
C ASN A 141 -8.75 -5.17 15.88
N VAL A 142 -8.55 -3.84 15.88
CA VAL A 142 -9.28 -2.94 16.79
C VAL A 142 -10.78 -2.94 16.47
N THR A 143 -11.16 -2.89 15.19
CA THR A 143 -12.58 -2.93 14.82
C THR A 143 -13.24 -4.27 15.14
N GLU A 144 -12.53 -5.39 15.00
CA GLU A 144 -13.01 -6.71 15.42
C GLU A 144 -13.27 -6.74 16.93
N GLN A 145 -12.33 -6.23 17.74
CA GLN A 145 -12.52 -6.12 19.19
C GLN A 145 -13.72 -5.23 19.56
N GLN A 146 -13.92 -4.11 18.85
CA GLN A 146 -15.07 -3.23 19.05
C GLN A 146 -16.40 -3.92 18.73
N VAL A 147 -16.45 -4.73 17.66
CA VAL A 147 -17.64 -5.52 17.29
C VAL A 147 -17.95 -6.55 18.36
N ASP A 148 -16.95 -7.26 18.88
CA ASP A 148 -17.14 -8.24 19.96
C ASP A 148 -17.62 -7.59 21.26
N GLN A 149 -17.09 -6.41 21.59
CA GLN A 149 -17.54 -5.62 22.73
C GLN A 149 -19.01 -5.21 22.59
N LEU A 150 -19.41 -4.68 21.43
CA LEU A 150 -20.80 -4.31 21.14
C LEU A 150 -21.73 -5.51 21.18
N ARG A 151 -21.30 -6.66 20.66
CA ARG A 151 -22.06 -7.91 20.69
C ARG A 151 -22.32 -8.36 22.13
N THR A 152 -21.30 -8.28 22.97
CA THR A 152 -21.41 -8.61 24.40
C THR A 152 -22.35 -7.64 25.12
N GLN A 153 -22.20 -6.32 24.89
CA GLN A 153 -23.09 -5.30 25.47
C GLN A 153 -24.55 -5.51 25.05
N ASN A 154 -24.80 -5.84 23.79
CA ASN A 154 -26.16 -6.12 23.30
C ASN A 154 -26.75 -7.37 23.95
N SER A 155 -25.94 -8.42 24.16
CA SER A 155 -26.38 -9.61 24.87
C SER A 155 -26.75 -9.31 26.33
N VAL A 156 -25.96 -8.49 27.03
CA VAL A 156 -26.24 -8.08 28.41
C VAL A 156 -27.52 -7.25 28.48
N ARG A 157 -27.67 -6.24 27.62
CA ARG A 157 -28.87 -5.40 27.55
C ARG A 157 -30.13 -6.22 27.24
N ALA A 158 -30.04 -7.22 26.37
CA ALA A 158 -31.15 -8.13 26.09
C ALA A 158 -31.58 -8.90 27.35
N ALA A 159 -30.62 -9.39 28.15
CA ALA A 159 -30.92 -10.06 29.42
C ALA A 159 -31.51 -9.11 30.46
N GLU A 160 -31.02 -7.88 30.55
CA GLU A 160 -31.57 -6.83 31.42
C GLU A 160 -33.01 -6.48 31.05
N LEU A 161 -33.32 -6.38 29.75
CA LEU A 161 -34.69 -6.13 29.27
C LEU A 161 -35.64 -7.26 29.65
N VAL A 162 -35.22 -8.52 29.55
CA VAL A 162 -36.01 -9.67 30.01
C VAL A 162 -36.26 -9.56 31.52
N SER A 163 -35.22 -9.28 32.31
CA SER A 163 -35.37 -9.13 33.77
C SER A 163 -36.31 -7.99 34.16
N VAL A 164 -36.26 -6.84 33.48
CA VAL A 164 -37.17 -5.71 33.71
C VAL A 164 -38.60 -6.09 33.30
N SER A 165 -38.77 -6.80 32.19
CA SER A 165 -40.07 -7.30 31.74
C SER A 165 -40.70 -8.21 32.80
N ASP A 166 -39.94 -9.18 33.35
CA ASP A 166 -40.43 -10.09 34.38
C ASP A 166 -40.85 -9.34 35.65
N ARG A 167 -40.05 -8.34 36.07
CA ARG A 167 -40.36 -7.48 37.21
C ARG A 167 -41.61 -6.65 36.99
N LEU A 168 -41.82 -6.15 35.77
CA LEU A 168 -43.02 -5.39 35.41
C LEU A 168 -44.25 -6.29 35.50
N THR A 169 -44.21 -7.49 34.89
CA THR A 169 -45.33 -8.42 34.95
C THR A 169 -45.63 -8.88 36.39
N ALA A 170 -44.61 -9.03 37.24
CA ALA A 170 -44.82 -9.31 38.67
C ALA A 170 -45.47 -8.13 39.40
N ALA A 171 -45.03 -6.90 39.12
CA ALA A 171 -45.60 -5.69 39.71
C ALA A 171 -47.06 -5.46 39.27
N GLU A 172 -47.38 -5.72 38.00
CA GLU A 172 -48.74 -5.66 37.45
C GLU A 172 -49.67 -6.62 38.22
N ARG A 173 -49.27 -7.88 38.39
CA ARG A 173 -50.04 -8.87 39.18
C ARG A 173 -50.26 -8.42 40.63
N ASN A 174 -49.23 -7.90 41.29
CA ASN A 174 -49.36 -7.41 42.67
C ASN A 174 -50.34 -6.22 42.74
N THR A 175 -50.35 -5.37 41.73
CA THR A 175 -51.25 -4.21 41.66
C THR A 175 -52.70 -4.66 41.45
N GLU A 176 -52.93 -5.64 40.58
CA GLU A 176 -54.25 -6.27 40.38
C GLU A 176 -54.75 -6.94 41.67
N GLU A 177 -53.88 -7.68 42.37
CA GLU A 177 -54.22 -8.32 43.64
C GLU A 177 -54.61 -7.30 44.72
N LEU A 178 -53.83 -6.21 44.86
CA LEU A 178 -54.14 -5.13 45.78
C LEU A 178 -55.47 -4.43 45.43
N GLN A 179 -55.76 -4.22 44.14
CA GLN A 179 -57.05 -3.67 43.71
C GLN A 179 -58.22 -4.58 44.07
N VAL A 180 -58.08 -5.89 43.92
CA VAL A 180 -59.11 -6.86 44.31
C VAL A 180 -59.36 -6.82 45.83
N ARG A 181 -58.28 -6.80 46.63
CA ARG A 181 -58.37 -6.71 48.09
C ARG A 181 -59.05 -5.43 48.55
N LEU A 182 -58.65 -4.28 48.00
CA LEU A 182 -59.27 -2.99 48.32
C LEU A 182 -60.78 -2.99 48.02
N ARG A 183 -61.21 -3.54 46.88
CA ARG A 183 -62.64 -3.66 46.56
C ARG A 183 -63.40 -4.55 47.54
N ALA A 184 -62.77 -5.62 48.03
CA ALA A 184 -63.37 -6.49 49.04
C ALA A 184 -63.50 -5.76 50.39
N ASP A 185 -62.44 -5.10 50.84
CA ASP A 185 -62.42 -4.33 52.08
C ASP A 185 -63.44 -3.16 52.04
N GLU A 186 -63.54 -2.45 50.90
CA GLU A 186 -64.54 -1.40 50.67
C GLU A 186 -65.98 -1.96 50.68
N ALA A 187 -66.21 -3.16 50.15
CA ALA A 187 -67.52 -3.80 50.18
C ALA A 187 -67.91 -4.22 51.61
N GLU A 188 -66.98 -4.77 52.38
CA GLU A 188 -67.20 -5.16 53.78
C GLU A 188 -67.46 -3.95 54.68
N ALA A 189 -66.68 -2.87 54.52
CA ALA A 189 -66.90 -1.62 55.24
C ALA A 189 -68.28 -1.01 54.96
N ASN A 190 -68.70 -1.00 53.69
CA ASN A 190 -70.03 -0.51 53.30
C ASN A 190 -71.18 -1.36 53.88
N GLU A 191 -71.00 -2.66 54.06
CA GLU A 191 -72.04 -3.51 54.67
C GLU A 191 -72.25 -3.20 56.15
N ASP A 192 -71.18 -2.90 56.89
CA ASP A 192 -71.28 -2.57 58.31
C ASP A 192 -71.89 -1.18 58.54
N ASP A 193 -71.58 -0.21 57.68
CA ASP A 193 -72.17 1.15 57.71
C ASP A 193 -73.69 1.17 57.41
N LEU A 194 -74.24 0.11 56.80
CA LEU A 194 -75.68 0.00 56.52
C LEU A 194 -76.50 -0.61 57.67
N LYS A 195 -75.86 -1.18 58.70
CA LYS A 195 -76.56 -1.82 59.82
C LYS A 195 -77.04 -0.77 60.82
N VAL A 196 -78.36 -0.76 61.07
CA VAL A 196 -78.97 0.19 61.99
C VAL A 196 -80.00 -0.53 62.86
N ALA A 197 -79.88 -0.40 64.17
CA ALA A 197 -80.85 -0.95 65.11
C ALA A 197 -80.79 -0.18 66.44
N PHE A 198 -81.94 0.09 67.05
CA PHE A 198 -81.99 0.70 68.37
C PHE A 198 -83.03 0.02 69.27
N SER A 199 -82.77 0.09 70.58
CA SER A 199 -83.72 -0.28 71.62
C SER A 199 -83.54 0.71 72.77
N ALA A 200 -84.63 1.31 73.22
CA ALA A 200 -84.62 2.28 74.29
C ALA A 200 -85.85 2.12 75.21
N GLY A 201 -85.66 2.46 76.48
CA GLY A 201 -86.71 2.53 77.49
C GLY A 201 -86.90 3.95 78.03
N LEU A 202 -87.98 4.16 78.77
CA LEU A 202 -88.18 5.39 79.53
C LEU A 202 -87.11 5.55 80.61
N THR A 203 -87.10 6.71 81.27
CA THR A 203 -86.18 7.02 82.36
C THR A 203 -86.34 6.08 83.56
N ASP A 204 -85.27 5.89 84.33
CA ASP A 204 -85.31 5.19 85.62
C ASP A 204 -85.92 6.05 86.75
N SER A 205 -86.33 7.29 86.44
CA SER A 205 -86.83 8.28 87.40
C SER A 205 -88.35 8.21 87.68
N GLY A 206 -89.03 7.15 87.28
CA GLY A 206 -90.47 6.95 87.53
C GLY A 206 -91.37 7.28 86.34
N SER A 207 -92.65 7.53 86.60
CA SER A 207 -93.68 7.76 85.57
C SER A 207 -93.38 8.99 84.70
N VAL A 208 -93.60 8.86 83.40
CA VAL A 208 -93.43 9.95 82.41
C VAL A 208 -94.81 10.39 81.93
N GLY A 209 -95.27 11.53 82.46
CA GLY A 209 -96.65 12.04 82.32
C GLY A 209 -97.27 12.40 83.68
N PRO A 210 -98.57 12.75 83.73
CA PRO A 210 -99.50 12.90 82.60
C PRO A 210 -99.15 14.09 81.71
N PHE A 211 -99.58 14.04 80.45
CA PHE A 211 -99.45 15.16 79.52
C PHE A 211 -100.85 15.59 79.08
N ASP A 212 -101.15 16.88 79.24
CA ASP A 212 -102.44 17.46 78.82
C ASP A 212 -102.47 17.80 77.32
N GLU A 213 -101.31 17.74 76.67
CA GLU A 213 -101.10 17.95 75.24
C GLU A 213 -100.18 16.87 74.69
N GLU A 214 -100.21 16.68 73.37
CA GLU A 214 -99.34 15.74 72.70
C GLU A 214 -97.87 16.10 72.90
N ARG A 215 -97.08 15.12 73.38
CA ARG A 215 -95.68 15.29 73.71
C ARG A 215 -94.85 14.15 73.14
N THR A 216 -93.76 14.50 72.45
CA THR A 216 -92.75 13.51 72.06
C THR A 216 -92.19 12.82 73.29
N LEU A 217 -92.37 11.50 73.36
CA LEU A 217 -91.81 10.70 74.44
C LEU A 217 -90.32 10.46 74.22
N ILE A 218 -89.53 10.88 75.20
CA ILE A 218 -88.08 10.71 75.18
C ILE A 218 -87.75 9.42 75.93
N PHE A 219 -87.45 8.36 75.19
CA PHE A 219 -86.89 7.12 75.74
C PHE A 219 -85.39 7.33 75.94
N SER A 220 -85.02 7.92 77.08
CA SER A 220 -83.64 8.33 77.38
C SER A 220 -82.72 7.18 77.78
N LYS A 221 -83.27 5.99 78.10
CA LYS A 221 -82.49 4.81 78.48
C LYS A 221 -82.20 3.96 77.25
N THR A 222 -81.09 4.23 76.57
CA THR A 222 -80.67 3.48 75.39
C THR A 222 -80.00 2.15 75.76
N MET A 223 -80.53 1.02 75.32
CA MET A 223 -79.90 -0.31 75.46
C MET A 223 -79.00 -0.65 74.27
N THR A 224 -79.41 -0.27 73.06
CA THR A 224 -78.65 -0.51 71.81
C THR A 224 -78.91 0.64 70.85
N ASN A 225 -77.89 1.05 70.10
CA ASN A 225 -77.98 2.11 69.07
C ASN A 225 -76.95 1.89 67.96
N ILE A 226 -77.04 0.74 67.30
CA ILE A 226 -76.21 0.39 66.15
C ILE A 226 -76.54 1.39 65.02
N GLY A 227 -75.50 1.94 64.39
CA GLY A 227 -75.63 3.01 63.40
C GLY A 227 -75.92 4.39 63.99
N GLN A 228 -76.04 4.52 65.32
CA GLN A 228 -76.26 5.78 66.06
C GLN A 228 -77.42 6.64 65.52
N ALA A 229 -78.44 5.99 64.96
CA ALA A 229 -79.57 6.64 64.29
C ALA A 229 -80.67 7.11 65.25
N TYR A 230 -80.69 6.61 66.51
CA TYR A 230 -81.61 7.08 67.54
C TYR A 230 -80.97 8.18 68.39
N ASN A 231 -81.62 9.34 68.45
CA ASN A 231 -81.24 10.47 69.29
C ASN A 231 -81.97 10.40 70.63
N GLN A 232 -81.27 9.93 71.66
CA GLN A 232 -81.81 9.75 73.01
C GLN A 232 -82.20 11.04 73.74
N THR A 233 -81.73 12.21 73.26
CA THR A 233 -82.10 13.51 73.84
C THR A 233 -83.41 14.02 73.24
N ALA A 234 -83.67 13.70 71.98
CA ALA A 234 -84.87 14.13 71.25
C ALA A 234 -86.01 13.10 71.28
N GLY A 235 -85.69 11.82 71.51
CA GLY A 235 -86.66 10.72 71.37
C GLY A 235 -86.94 10.36 69.90
N VAL A 236 -86.03 10.69 68.98
CA VAL A 236 -86.25 10.61 67.53
C VAL A 236 -85.26 9.65 66.89
N PHE A 237 -85.76 8.74 66.05
CA PHE A 237 -84.95 7.94 65.14
C PHE A 237 -84.87 8.64 63.77
N MET A 238 -83.67 8.84 63.24
CA MET A 238 -83.43 9.39 61.91
C MET A 238 -82.86 8.30 61.01
N ALA A 239 -83.64 7.88 60.00
CA ALA A 239 -83.21 6.87 59.04
C ALA A 239 -81.96 7.35 58.28
N PRO A 240 -80.80 6.68 58.41
CA PRO A 240 -79.56 7.14 57.79
C PRO A 240 -79.48 6.83 56.28
N VAL A 241 -80.25 5.83 55.81
CA VAL A 241 -80.37 5.47 54.40
C VAL A 241 -81.82 5.17 54.04
N ARG A 242 -82.16 5.10 52.75
CA ARG A 242 -83.52 4.71 52.33
C ARG A 242 -83.69 3.20 52.49
N GLY A 243 -84.75 2.78 53.16
CA GLY A 243 -85.02 1.36 53.39
C GLY A 243 -86.34 1.12 54.08
N VAL A 244 -86.60 -0.15 54.38
CA VAL A 244 -87.73 -0.57 55.21
C VAL A 244 -87.24 -0.66 56.66
N TYR A 245 -87.97 0.00 57.56
CA TYR A 245 -87.68 0.02 58.98
C TYR A 245 -88.83 -0.62 59.76
N PHE A 246 -88.48 -1.38 60.80
CA PHE A 246 -89.44 -2.02 61.69
C PHE A 246 -89.39 -1.32 63.05
N PHE A 247 -90.56 -0.88 63.53
CA PHE A 247 -90.71 -0.29 64.86
C PHE A 247 -91.71 -1.11 65.67
N SER A 248 -91.35 -1.40 66.92
CA SER A 248 -92.22 -2.01 67.90
C SER A 248 -92.07 -1.25 69.20
N PHE A 249 -93.19 -0.93 69.84
CA PHE A 249 -93.21 -0.20 71.10
C PHE A 249 -94.35 -0.68 71.98
N THR A 250 -94.13 -0.59 73.28
CA THR A 250 -95.10 -0.93 74.31
C THR A 250 -95.09 0.17 75.35
N ALA A 251 -96.26 0.60 75.78
CA ALA A 251 -96.41 1.41 76.98
C ALA A 251 -97.45 0.78 77.90
N ALA A 252 -97.34 1.08 79.19
CA ALA A 252 -98.28 0.67 80.21
C ALA A 252 -98.53 1.86 81.14
N ASP A 253 -99.79 2.07 81.52
CA ASP A 253 -100.20 3.00 82.56
C ASP A 253 -100.54 2.20 83.84
N TYR A 254 -100.25 2.80 85.01
CA TYR A 254 -100.57 2.26 86.33
C TYR A 254 -101.80 2.91 86.96
N LEU A 255 -102.18 4.10 86.51
CA LEU A 255 -103.38 4.81 86.95
C LEU A 255 -104.48 4.52 85.91
N LYS A 256 -105.74 4.31 86.31
CA LYS A 256 -106.84 3.87 85.41
C LYS A 256 -107.30 4.95 84.41
N GLY A 257 -106.38 5.73 83.84
CA GLY A 257 -106.63 6.79 82.86
C GLY A 257 -106.58 6.27 81.42
N TYR A 258 -106.97 7.14 80.49
CA TYR A 258 -106.80 6.88 79.05
C TYR A 258 -105.34 7.12 78.67
N MET A 259 -104.67 6.09 78.14
CA MET A 259 -103.33 6.23 77.57
C MET A 259 -103.35 5.91 76.08
N GLY A 260 -102.68 6.74 75.29
CA GLY A 260 -102.51 6.54 73.86
C GLY A 260 -101.09 6.88 73.44
N LEU A 261 -100.53 6.09 72.53
CA LEU A 261 -99.26 6.37 71.89
C LEU A 261 -99.44 6.49 70.39
N TYR A 262 -98.90 7.57 69.83
CA TYR A 262 -98.75 7.70 68.39
C TYR A 262 -97.30 7.43 67.99
N LEU A 263 -97.12 6.64 66.93
CA LEU A 263 -95.88 6.62 66.17
C LEU A 263 -95.97 7.68 65.08
N TYR A 264 -94.97 8.54 65.02
CA TYR A 264 -94.85 9.62 64.05
C TYR A 264 -93.81 9.33 62.98
N TRP A 265 -94.12 9.72 61.74
CA TRP A 265 -93.15 9.83 60.66
C TRP A 265 -93.18 11.25 60.10
N ASN A 266 -92.08 12.00 60.28
CA ASN A 266 -91.96 13.40 59.85
C ASN A 266 -93.18 14.25 60.26
N ASP A 267 -93.49 14.24 61.56
CA ASP A 267 -94.61 14.96 62.18
C ASP A 267 -96.02 14.54 61.70
N GLN A 268 -96.15 13.42 60.97
CA GLN A 268 -97.42 12.80 60.63
C GLN A 268 -97.67 11.53 61.46
N PRO A 269 -98.83 11.37 62.12
CA PRO A 269 -99.13 10.15 62.87
C PRO A 269 -99.39 9.00 61.90
N ILE A 270 -98.70 7.87 62.08
CA ILE A 270 -98.80 6.70 61.20
C ILE A 270 -99.38 5.46 61.88
N MET A 271 -99.31 5.40 63.21
CA MET A 271 -99.92 4.33 64.01
C MET A 271 -100.37 4.91 65.33
N PHE A 272 -101.55 4.52 65.79
CA PHE A 272 -102.04 4.79 67.12
C PHE A 272 -102.17 3.47 67.88
N ASN A 273 -101.60 3.41 69.07
CA ASN A 273 -101.78 2.30 70.00
C ASN A 273 -102.58 2.82 71.19
N TRP A 274 -103.68 2.13 71.48
CA TRP A 274 -104.60 2.46 72.57
C TRP A 274 -104.56 1.34 73.60
N SER A 275 -104.38 1.68 74.89
CA SER A 275 -104.29 0.74 76.00
C SER A 275 -105.11 1.18 77.20
#